data_AF-A0AAV5YXX6-F1
#
_entry.id   AF-A0AAV5YXX6-F1
#
_cell.length_a   1.000
_cell.length_b   1.000
_cell.length_c   1.000
_cell.angle_alpha   90.00
_cell.angle_beta   90.00
_cell.angle_gamma   90.00
#
_symmetry.space_group_name_H-M   'P 1'
#
loop_
_entity.id
_entity.type
_entity.pdbx_description
1 polymer ?
#
loop_
_entity_poly.entity_id
_entity_poly.type
_entity_poly.pdbx_seq_one_letter_code
_entity_poly.pdbx_strand_id
1 'polypeptide(L)'
;LLRVAGGLLLLWIAVKLVKPGGHEEGQVRHGTSLREAIWIIVVADVTMSLDNVLAVAAAAHGDLLLVAFGIALSLPIVVWGSGFLARLMTHQPWIIWIGGGVLGYVAGEMITDDPVFRRWLGDHADLIDDPLSAALAIGLTVLGWWLARSTSGRPAAREGA
;
A
#
# COMPACT_ATOMS: atom_id res chain seq x y z
N LEU A 1 17.40 -2.13 -10.00
CA LEU A 1 16.24 -1.98 -10.90
C LEU A 1 14.96 -2.60 -10.34
N LEU A 2 15.01 -3.80 -9.71
CA LEU A 2 13.81 -4.43 -9.15
C LEU A 2 13.15 -3.58 -8.06
N ARG A 3 13.94 -2.95 -7.18
CA ARG A 3 13.42 -2.08 -6.11
C ARG A 3 12.85 -0.77 -6.67
N VAL A 4 13.51 -0.16 -7.65
CA VAL A 4 12.96 1.00 -8.37
C VAL A 4 11.62 0.66 -9.03
N ALA A 5 11.53 -0.44 -9.76
CA ALA A 5 10.30 -0.86 -10.43
C ALA A 5 9.17 -1.10 -9.42
N GLY A 6 9.47 -1.79 -8.32
CA GLY A 6 8.51 -1.98 -7.24
C GLY A 6 8.12 -0.67 -6.56
N GLY A 7 9.04 0.28 -6.39
CA GLY A 7 8.77 1.56 -5.74
C GLY A 7 7.89 2.45 -6.61
N LEU A 8 8.11 2.45 -7.92
CA LEU A 8 7.21 3.09 -8.88
C LEU A 8 5.81 2.46 -8.88
N LEU A 9 5.72 1.13 -8.76
CA LEU A 9 4.44 0.43 -8.63
C LEU A 9 3.73 0.80 -7.32
N LEU A 10 4.45 0.84 -6.20
CA LEU A 10 3.91 1.27 -4.90
C LEU A 10 3.44 2.73 -4.94
N LEU A 11 4.20 3.61 -5.58
CA LEU A 11 3.80 5.00 -5.75
C LEU A 11 2.51 5.12 -6.58
N TRP A 12 2.37 4.32 -7.64
CA TRP A 12 1.13 4.26 -8.42
C TRP A 12 -0.07 3.77 -7.57
N ILE A 13 0.13 2.76 -6.72
CA ILE A 13 -0.90 2.29 -5.77
C ILE A 13 -1.25 3.39 -4.77
N ALA A 14 -0.26 4.10 -4.23
CA ALA A 14 -0.47 5.18 -3.27
C ALA A 14 -1.29 6.33 -3.87
N VAL A 15 -0.98 6.75 -5.10
CA VAL A 15 -1.77 7.75 -5.84
C VAL A 15 -3.20 7.25 -6.09
N LYS A 16 -3.37 5.97 -6.46
CA LYS A 16 -4.69 5.37 -6.69
C LYS A 16 -5.51 5.33 -5.40
N LEU A 17 -4.87 5.03 -4.27
CA LEU A 17 -5.49 4.97 -2.94
C LEU A 17 -6.02 6.33 -2.49
N VAL A 18 -5.25 7.41 -2.63
CA VAL A 18 -5.65 8.76 -2.17
C VAL A 18 -6.69 9.44 -3.07
N LYS A 19 -6.88 8.96 -4.29
CA LYS A 19 -7.83 9.54 -5.25
C LYS A 19 -9.28 9.20 -4.85
N PRO A 20 -10.19 10.18 -4.75
CA PRO A 20 -11.61 9.92 -4.49
C PRO A 20 -12.21 9.02 -5.58
N GLY A 21 -12.93 7.97 -5.18
CA GLY A 21 -13.49 6.98 -6.12
C GLY A 21 -12.46 5.95 -6.65
N GLY A 22 -11.19 5.99 -6.20
CA GLY A 22 -10.16 5.01 -6.58
C GLY A 22 -10.41 3.57 -6.09
N HIS A 23 -11.49 3.36 -5.33
CA HIS A 23 -12.01 2.04 -4.92
C HIS A 23 -12.76 1.32 -6.03
N GLU A 24 -12.71 1.78 -7.28
CA GLU A 24 -13.14 0.97 -8.40
C GLU A 24 -12.26 -0.29 -8.44
N GLU A 25 -12.82 -1.35 -7.88
CA GLU A 25 -12.37 -2.73 -7.91
C GLU A 25 -12.05 -3.03 -9.36
N GLY A 26 -10.76 -2.98 -9.70
CA GLY A 26 -10.32 -3.29 -11.05
C GLY A 26 -10.64 -4.74 -11.26
N GLN A 27 -11.76 -5.03 -11.96
CA GLN A 27 -12.29 -6.34 -12.32
C GLN A 27 -11.53 -7.48 -11.64
N VAL A 28 -11.68 -7.60 -10.31
CA VAL A 28 -11.23 -8.80 -9.63
C VAL A 28 -12.05 -9.88 -10.29
N ARG A 29 -11.41 -10.92 -10.83
CA ARG A 29 -12.12 -12.10 -11.35
C ARG A 29 -13.12 -12.49 -10.26
N HIS A 30 -14.39 -12.14 -10.44
CA HIS A 30 -15.43 -12.56 -9.54
C HIS A 30 -15.50 -14.04 -9.78
N GLY A 31 -14.93 -14.81 -8.84
CA GLY A 31 -15.01 -16.25 -8.89
C GLY A 31 -16.47 -16.60 -9.04
N THR A 32 -16.83 -17.18 -10.18
CA THR A 32 -18.21 -17.58 -10.48
C THR A 32 -18.66 -18.72 -9.56
N SER A 33 -17.72 -19.30 -8.82
CA SER A 33 -17.91 -20.33 -7.80
C SER A 33 -17.07 -20.05 -6.55
N LEU A 34 -17.52 -20.57 -5.39
CA LEU A 34 -16.78 -20.52 -4.12
C LEU A 34 -15.35 -21.08 -4.26
N ARG A 35 -15.18 -22.13 -5.05
CA ARG A 35 -13.87 -22.74 -5.30
C ARG A 35 -12.91 -21.78 -6.02
N GLU A 36 -13.43 -21.05 -7.00
CA GLU A 36 -12.65 -20.06 -7.74
C GLU A 36 -12.27 -18.87 -6.84
N ALA A 37 -13.19 -18.40 -6.00
CA ALA A 37 -12.91 -17.34 -5.03
C ALA A 37 -11.84 -17.76 -4.01
N ILE A 38 -11.94 -18.97 -3.45
CA ILE A 38 -10.92 -19.51 -2.53
C ILE A 38 -9.56 -19.61 -3.23
N TRP A 39 -9.51 -20.08 -4.47
CA TRP A 39 -8.27 -20.18 -5.23
C TRP A 39 -7.61 -18.81 -5.47
N ILE A 40 -8.40 -17.79 -5.83
CA ILE A 40 -7.91 -16.42 -6.03
C ILE A 40 -7.31 -15.86 -4.74
N ILE A 41 -7.99 -16.05 -3.61
CA ILE A 41 -7.51 -15.59 -2.30
C ILE A 41 -6.20 -16.29 -1.92
N VAL A 42 -6.14 -17.63 -2.02
CA VAL A 42 -4.95 -18.40 -1.65
C VAL A 42 -3.76 -18.04 -2.53
N VAL A 43 -3.94 -17.91 -3.84
CA VAL A 43 -2.84 -17.56 -4.75
C VAL A 43 -2.34 -16.13 -4.49
N ALA A 44 -3.24 -15.17 -4.28
CA ALA A 44 -2.86 -13.80 -3.95
C ALA A 44 -2.11 -13.74 -2.61
N ASP A 45 -2.61 -14.44 -1.59
CA ASP A 45 -2.00 -14.47 -0.26
C ASP A 45 -0.64 -15.15 -0.31
N VAL A 46 -0.46 -16.31 -0.96
CA VAL A 46 0.87 -16.96 -1.08
C VAL A 46 1.86 -16.10 -1.86
N THR A 47 1.44 -15.49 -2.97
CA THR A 47 2.33 -14.66 -3.81
C THR A 47 2.83 -13.43 -3.06
N MET A 48 1.96 -12.80 -2.25
CA MET A 48 2.31 -11.63 -1.46
C MET A 48 2.99 -12.00 -0.13
N SER A 49 2.53 -13.07 0.53
CA SER A 49 2.98 -13.47 1.85
C SER A 49 4.29 -14.24 1.83
N LEU A 50 4.71 -14.84 0.70
CA LEU A 50 6.02 -15.47 0.62
C LEU A 50 7.12 -14.47 0.98
N ASP A 51 7.05 -13.26 0.45
CA ASP A 51 8.02 -12.20 0.75
C ASP A 51 7.92 -11.75 2.22
N ASN A 52 6.71 -11.66 2.77
CA ASN A 52 6.50 -11.33 4.18
C ASN A 52 7.02 -12.43 5.12
N VAL A 53 6.84 -13.70 4.77
CA VAL A 53 7.34 -14.86 5.51
C VAL A 53 8.85 -14.90 5.47
N LEU A 54 9.47 -14.63 4.31
CA LEU A 54 10.92 -14.57 4.18
C LEU A 54 11.52 -13.44 5.03
N ALA A 55 10.84 -12.29 5.13
CA ALA A 55 11.25 -11.21 6.02
C ALA A 55 11.17 -11.62 7.51
N VAL A 56 10.09 -12.28 7.92
CA VAL A 56 9.94 -12.82 9.28
C VAL A 56 11.00 -13.90 9.56
N ALA A 57 11.30 -14.76 8.60
CA ALA A 57 12.33 -15.78 8.70
C ALA A 57 13.74 -15.19 8.81
N ALA A 58 14.03 -14.12 8.07
CA ALA A 58 15.28 -13.38 8.19
C ALA A 58 15.42 -12.74 9.58
N ALA A 59 14.34 -12.14 10.11
CA ALA A 59 14.32 -11.56 11.45
C ALA A 59 14.40 -12.60 12.57
N ALA A 60 13.88 -13.81 12.33
CA ALA A 60 13.93 -14.94 13.26
C ALA A 60 15.28 -15.68 13.27
N HIS A 61 16.25 -15.26 12.46
CA HIS A 61 17.59 -15.84 12.39
C HIS A 61 17.62 -17.39 12.26
N GLY A 62 16.62 -17.96 11.57
CA GLY A 62 16.53 -19.41 11.33
C GLY A 62 15.77 -20.21 12.39
N ASP A 63 15.22 -19.58 13.43
CA ASP A 63 14.35 -20.25 14.39
C ASP A 63 12.95 -20.46 13.81
N LEU A 64 12.66 -21.71 13.44
CA LEU A 64 11.38 -22.13 12.86
C LEU A 64 10.18 -21.89 13.80
N LEU A 65 10.36 -21.93 15.13
CA LEU A 65 9.29 -21.63 16.09
C LEU A 65 8.93 -20.15 16.05
N LEU A 66 9.92 -19.26 16.01
CA LEU A 66 9.71 -17.82 15.88
C LEU A 66 9.01 -17.45 14.57
N VAL A 67 9.38 -18.11 13.46
CA VAL A 67 8.71 -17.93 12.16
C VAL A 67 7.27 -18.41 12.20
N ALA A 68 7.04 -19.63 12.69
CA ALA A 68 5.70 -20.20 12.80
C ALA A 68 4.79 -19.34 13.67
N PHE A 69 5.31 -18.82 14.79
CA PHE A 69 4.60 -17.89 15.66
C PHE A 69 4.25 -16.58 14.94
N GLY A 70 5.20 -15.98 14.23
CA GLY A 70 4.97 -14.74 13.46
C GLY A 70 3.87 -14.88 12.41
N ILE A 71 3.86 -16.00 11.69
CA ILE A 71 2.82 -16.29 10.68
C ILE A 71 1.46 -16.55 11.34
N ALA A 72 1.44 -17.38 12.37
CA ALA A 72 0.23 -17.72 13.11
C ALA A 72 -0.43 -16.49 13.73
N LEU A 73 0.36 -15.49 14.15
CA LEU A 73 -0.14 -14.23 14.69
C LEU A 73 -0.56 -13.24 13.58
N SER A 74 0.18 -13.18 12.47
CA SER A 74 -0.06 -12.22 11.38
C SER A 74 -1.39 -12.45 10.65
N LEU A 75 -1.71 -13.70 10.30
CA LEU A 75 -2.92 -14.04 9.54
C LEU A 75 -4.22 -13.57 10.24
N PRO A 76 -4.48 -13.90 11.52
CA PRO A 76 -5.65 -13.40 12.23
C PRO A 76 -5.70 -11.87 12.33
N ILE A 77 -4.55 -11.22 12.57
CA ILE A 77 -4.47 -9.76 12.66
C ILE A 77 -4.86 -9.12 11.34
N VAL A 78 -4.42 -9.64 10.20
CA VAL A 78 -4.78 -9.10 8.88
C VAL A 78 -6.26 -9.36 8.57
N VAL A 79 -6.76 -10.58 8.82
CA VAL A 79 -8.16 -10.94 8.55
C VAL A 79 -9.13 -10.10 9.37
N TRP A 80 -8.89 -9.93 10.68
CA TRP A 80 -9.75 -9.10 11.53
C TRP A 80 -9.46 -7.60 11.37
N GLY A 81 -8.18 -7.25 11.26
CA GLY A 81 -7.70 -5.88 11.13
C GLY A 81 -8.16 -5.23 9.84
N SER A 82 -8.23 -5.95 8.72
CA SER A 82 -8.76 -5.42 7.46
C SER A 82 -10.23 -5.02 7.56
N GLY A 83 -11.07 -5.82 8.21
CA GLY A 83 -12.47 -5.48 8.46
C GLY A 83 -12.62 -4.26 9.38
N PHE A 84 -11.79 -4.16 10.42
CA PHE A 84 -11.72 -2.98 11.28
C PHE A 84 -11.25 -1.74 10.53
N LEU A 85 -10.17 -1.85 9.76
CA LEU A 85 -9.58 -0.76 8.97
C LEU A 85 -10.55 -0.28 7.88
N ALA A 86 -11.27 -1.19 7.23
CA ALA A 86 -12.29 -0.84 6.24
C ALA A 86 -13.41 0.00 6.86
N ARG A 87 -13.92 -0.39 8.04
CA ARG A 87 -14.90 0.43 8.78
C ARG A 87 -14.32 1.78 9.19
N LEU A 88 -13.05 1.80 9.58
CA LEU A 88 -12.39 3.03 9.99
C LEU A 88 -12.19 3.97 8.79
N MET A 89 -11.88 3.45 7.60
CA MET A 89 -11.77 4.23 6.36
C MET A 89 -13.12 4.80 5.90
N THR A 90 -14.24 4.10 6.12
CA THR A 90 -15.57 4.62 5.78
C THR A 90 -16.04 5.71 6.73
N HIS A 91 -15.74 5.60 8.03
CA HIS A 91 -16.12 6.61 9.03
C HIS A 91 -15.11 7.77 9.13
N GLN A 92 -13.82 7.52 8.91
CA GLN A 92 -12.72 8.49 8.99
C GLN A 92 -11.86 8.48 7.71
N PRO A 93 -12.31 9.15 6.63
CA PRO A 93 -11.61 9.15 5.34
C PRO A 93 -10.21 9.76 5.36
N TRP A 94 -9.86 10.58 6.36
CA TRP A 94 -8.53 11.18 6.47
C TRP A 94 -7.41 10.14 6.63
N ILE A 95 -7.74 8.95 7.12
CA ILE A 95 -6.79 7.83 7.28
C ILE A 95 -6.29 7.34 5.92
N ILE A 96 -7.08 7.47 4.86
CA ILE A 96 -6.68 7.11 3.50
C ILE A 96 -5.50 7.96 3.04
N TRP A 97 -5.48 9.26 3.38
CA TRP A 97 -4.40 10.18 3.00
C TRP A 97 -3.11 9.91 3.79
N ILE A 98 -3.25 9.51 5.05
CA ILE A 98 -2.10 9.06 5.84
C ILE A 98 -1.56 7.75 5.29
N GLY A 99 -2.42 6.77 5.01
CA GLY A 99 -2.03 5.50 4.39
C GLY A 99 -1.31 5.70 3.05
N GLY A 100 -1.82 6.60 2.21
CA GLY A 100 -1.16 7.00 0.97
C GLY A 100 0.21 7.67 1.19
N GLY A 101 0.32 8.51 2.22
CA GLY A 101 1.60 9.12 2.61
C GLY A 101 2.63 8.07 3.05
N VAL A 102 2.25 7.13 3.91
CA VAL A 102 3.12 6.03 4.35
C VAL A 102 3.57 5.18 3.17
N LEU A 103 2.65 4.81 2.25
CA LEU A 103 3.01 4.09 1.02
C LEU A 103 3.95 4.90 0.13
N GLY A 104 3.76 6.23 0.06
CA GLY A 104 4.65 7.15 -0.65
C GLY A 104 6.06 7.20 -0.07
N TYR A 105 6.16 7.22 1.26
CA TYR A 105 7.43 7.16 1.98
C TYR A 105 8.19 5.88 1.64
N VAL A 106 7.54 4.72 1.81
CA VAL A 106 8.14 3.39 1.53
C VAL A 106 8.50 3.25 0.06
N ALA A 107 7.68 3.79 -0.85
CA ALA A 107 7.99 3.83 -2.28
C ALA A 107 9.27 4.64 -2.56
N GLY A 108 9.41 5.81 -1.90
CA GLY A 108 10.61 6.64 -1.97
C GLY A 108 11.84 5.89 -1.47
N GLU A 109 11.78 5.35 -0.26
CA GLU A 109 12.83 4.56 0.37
C GLU A 109 13.25 3.39 -0.53
N MET A 110 12.29 2.67 -1.11
CA MET A 110 12.58 1.54 -1.97
C MET A 110 13.24 1.95 -3.31
N ILE A 111 12.96 3.15 -3.82
CA ILE A 111 13.63 3.69 -5.02
C ILE A 111 15.07 4.12 -4.68
N THR A 112 15.25 4.84 -3.57
CA THR A 112 16.54 5.39 -3.13
C THR A 112 17.51 4.31 -2.68
N ASP A 113 17.00 3.22 -2.11
CA ASP A 113 17.79 2.05 -1.70
C ASP A 113 18.17 1.09 -2.83
N ASP A 114 17.81 1.41 -4.09
CA ASP A 114 18.21 0.56 -5.21
C ASP A 114 19.70 0.76 -5.56
N PRO A 115 20.53 -0.31 -5.58
CA PRO A 115 21.96 -0.20 -5.87
C PRO A 115 22.29 0.36 -7.26
N VAL A 116 21.38 0.22 -8.22
CA VAL A 116 21.55 0.78 -9.57
C VAL A 116 21.22 2.28 -9.56
N PHE A 117 20.20 2.68 -8.80
CA PHE A 117 19.84 4.09 -8.61
C PHE A 117 20.95 4.85 -7.89
N ARG A 118 21.49 4.30 -6.79
CA ARG A 118 22.64 4.87 -6.08
C ARG A 118 23.89 5.00 -6.95
N ARG A 119 24.17 3.99 -7.80
CA ARG A 119 25.29 4.07 -8.77
C ARG A 119 25.10 5.13 -9.85
N TRP A 120 23.86 5.45 -10.21
CA TRP A 120 23.56 6.49 -11.19
C TRP A 120 23.62 7.90 -10.57
N LEU A 121 23.26 8.05 -9.29
CA LEU A 121 23.33 9.32 -8.55
C LEU A 121 24.73 9.66 -8.01
N GLY A 122 25.63 8.67 -7.84
CA GLY A 122 26.97 8.89 -7.29
C GLY A 122 26.94 9.43 -5.86
N ASP A 123 27.87 10.32 -5.51
CA ASP A 123 28.00 10.90 -4.16
C ASP A 123 26.81 11.80 -3.72
N HIS A 124 25.86 12.09 -4.61
CA HIS A 124 24.64 12.84 -4.29
C HIS A 124 23.50 11.94 -3.81
N ALA A 125 23.69 10.61 -3.80
CA ALA A 125 22.68 9.65 -3.33
C ALA A 125 22.30 9.91 -1.86
N ASP A 126 23.29 10.05 -0.97
CA ASP A 126 23.05 10.24 0.47
C ASP A 126 22.37 11.59 0.79
N LEU A 127 22.46 12.57 -0.11
CA LEU A 127 21.78 13.87 0.01
C LEU A 127 20.31 13.82 -0.41
N ILE A 128 19.89 12.79 -1.15
CA ILE A 128 18.55 12.69 -1.77
C ILE A 128 17.70 11.60 -1.08
N ASP A 129 18.31 10.63 -0.41
CA ASP A 129 17.63 9.49 0.24
C ASP A 129 16.53 9.91 1.24
N ASP A 130 16.87 10.73 2.24
CA ASP A 130 15.92 11.22 3.25
C ASP A 130 14.90 12.27 2.75
N PRO A 131 15.29 13.29 1.97
CA PRO A 131 14.33 14.32 1.57
C PRO A 131 13.33 13.83 0.52
N LEU A 132 13.69 12.87 -0.35
CA LEU A 132 12.78 12.38 -1.39
C LEU A 132 11.64 11.56 -0.79
N SER A 133 11.93 10.62 0.11
CA SER A 133 10.93 9.78 0.78
C SER A 133 9.98 10.63 1.61
N ALA A 134 10.50 11.58 2.39
CA ALA A 134 9.69 12.53 3.16
C ALA A 134 8.83 13.43 2.25
N ALA A 135 9.38 13.93 1.14
CA ALA A 135 8.64 14.76 0.19
C ALA A 135 7.50 13.99 -0.48
N LEU A 136 7.71 12.71 -0.85
CA LEU A 136 6.66 11.85 -1.40
C LEU A 136 5.56 11.59 -0.38
N ALA A 137 5.92 11.34 0.88
CA ALA A 137 4.95 11.12 1.95
C ALA A 137 4.06 12.35 2.16
N ILE A 138 4.69 13.51 2.34
CA ILE A 138 4.00 14.79 2.55
C ILE A 138 3.16 15.12 1.31
N GLY A 139 3.73 14.98 0.11
CA GLY A 139 3.06 15.26 -1.14
C GLY A 139 1.79 14.43 -1.33
N LEU A 140 1.84 13.12 -1.04
CA LEU A 140 0.67 12.23 -1.16
C LEU A 140 -0.40 12.50 -0.10
N THR A 141 -0.01 12.79 1.15
CA THR A 141 -0.96 13.17 2.19
C THR A 141 -1.65 14.51 1.88
N VAL A 142 -0.89 15.52 1.42
CA VAL A 142 -1.44 16.81 1.00
C VAL A 142 -2.32 16.66 -0.23
N LEU A 143 -1.91 15.85 -1.21
CA LEU A 143 -2.71 15.57 -2.41
C LEU A 143 -4.04 14.93 -2.05
N GLY A 144 -4.05 13.91 -1.17
CA GLY A 144 -5.27 13.27 -0.70
C GLY A 144 -6.23 14.26 -0.02
N TRP A 145 -5.70 15.10 0.86
CA TRP A 145 -6.46 16.15 1.53
C TRP A 145 -7.01 17.20 0.55
N TRP A 146 -6.22 17.61 -0.44
CA TRP A 146 -6.62 18.58 -1.46
C TRP A 146 -7.73 18.03 -2.37
N LEU A 147 -7.57 16.80 -2.84
CA LEU A 147 -8.57 16.12 -3.67
C LEU A 147 -9.89 15.94 -2.94
N ALA A 148 -9.85 15.58 -1.65
CA ALA A 148 -11.06 15.43 -0.84
C ALA A 148 -11.85 16.74 -0.69
N ARG A 149 -11.15 17.88 -0.57
CA ARG A 149 -11.80 19.21 -0.55
C ARG A 149 -12.46 19.57 -1.87
N SER A 150 -11.86 19.17 -2.99
CA SER A 150 -12.40 19.49 -4.32
C SER A 150 -13.73 18.77 -4.62
N THR A 151 -13.97 17.61 -4.00
CA THR A 151 -15.20 16.82 -4.18
C THR A 151 -16.39 17.27 -3.33
N SER A 152 -16.16 18.08 -2.29
CA SER A 152 -17.24 18.59 -1.42
C SER A 152 -18.08 19.72 -2.05
N GLY A 153 -17.82 20.09 -3.31
CA GLY A 153 -18.41 21.25 -3.98
C GLY A 153 -19.47 20.96 -5.05
N ARG A 154 -19.96 19.73 -5.22
CA ARG A 154 -21.09 19.45 -6.13
C ARG A 154 -22.42 19.47 -5.35
N PRO A 155 -23.16 20.60 -5.32
CA PRO A 155 -24.54 20.57 -4.83
C PRO A 155 -25.32 19.59 -5.71
N ALA A 156 -26.02 18.67 -5.06
CA ALA A 156 -27.01 17.81 -5.70
C ALA A 156 -28.07 18.70 -6.35
N ALA A 157 -27.93 18.92 -7.66
CA ALA A 157 -28.94 19.56 -8.47
C ALA A 157 -30.15 18.62 -8.52
N ARG A 158 -31.26 19.16 -8.01
CA ARG A 158 -32.61 18.63 -8.00
C ARG A 158 -33.01 18.14 -9.40
N GLU A 159 -33.68 16.99 -9.46
CA GLU A 159 -34.74 16.73 -10.46
C GLU A 159 -35.57 15.51 -10.01
N GLY A 160 -36.37 15.75 -8.98
CA GLY A 160 -37.71 15.17 -8.88
C GLY A 160 -38.68 16.32 -9.08
N ALA A 161 -39.29 16.39 -10.26
CA ALA A 161 -40.47 17.18 -10.58
C ALA A 161 -41.31 16.36 -11.56
#